data_AF-A0A9P5NTA4-F1
#
_entry.id   AF-A0A9P5NTA4-F1
#
_cell.length_a   1.000
_cell.length_b   1.000
_cell.length_c   1.000
_cell.angle_alpha   90.00
_cell.angle_beta   90.00
_cell.angle_gamma   90.00
#
_symmetry.space_group_name_H-M   'P 1'
#
loop_
_entity.id
_entity.type
_entity.pdbx_description
1 polymer ?
#
loop_
_entity_poly.entity_id
_entity_poly.type
_entity_poly.pdbx_seq_one_letter_code
_entity_poly.pdbx_strand_id
1 'polypeptide(L)'
;MGHAAPLALPYFTTTSWNCLQSMQVPADDVLKDIWESRVASYVWVSGLVLLACDTISTFPREAAYFNKPMNASSDTDSEVIQRYKRLSLYVLIQSELDYSWTRLTSLQRCRLFFWFNVTVGSNTALLTIVNAILVVRLYALYGHSVKVLSFLVSIFSGEIAVQIYTIIKFGSSIANTSFVPSPGTPILGCLTAPNLRGDGVTIGWVVSIIGAVIYFFMTVAKFYQSAVEARRCGYTMRFPPLAKAFIRDGTVYFLVIVVALVAGDLSALFVPGPFVALYEPWMAASLIVAALGYSSICEQQLFTKALSATLCLNLCYEY
;
A
#
# COMPACT_ATOMS: atom_id res chain seq x y z
N MET A 1 -47.24 -48.62 25.17
CA MET A 1 -45.94 -49.06 25.71
C MET A 1 -44.85 -48.52 24.80
N GLY A 2 -44.18 -47.45 25.22
CA GLY A 2 -43.11 -46.81 24.47
C GLY A 2 -42.29 -46.00 25.46
N HIS A 3 -41.22 -46.60 25.99
CA HIS A 3 -40.33 -45.96 26.95
C HIS A 3 -39.41 -44.99 26.23
N ALA A 4 -39.59 -43.70 26.49
CA ALA A 4 -38.65 -42.66 26.09
C ALA A 4 -37.39 -42.75 26.95
N ALA A 5 -36.24 -42.85 26.30
CA ALA A 5 -34.93 -42.83 26.94
C ALA A 5 -34.54 -41.38 27.31
N PRO A 6 -34.03 -41.13 28.53
CA PRO A 6 -33.58 -39.79 28.92
C PRO A 6 -32.25 -39.45 28.23
N LEU A 7 -32.23 -38.31 27.54
CA LEU A 7 -31.03 -37.67 26.99
C LEU A 7 -30.11 -37.25 28.15
N ALA A 8 -29.00 -37.97 28.32
CA ALA A 8 -27.94 -37.61 29.23
C ALA A 8 -27.16 -36.39 28.69
N LEU A 9 -27.27 -35.25 29.38
CA LEU A 9 -26.42 -34.09 29.16
C LEU A 9 -24.97 -34.42 29.61
N PRO A 10 -23.94 -33.97 28.88
CA PRO A 10 -22.56 -34.20 29.27
C PRO A 10 -22.24 -33.44 30.56
N TYR A 11 -21.83 -34.20 31.58
CA TYR A 11 -21.26 -33.70 32.83
C TYR A 11 -20.00 -32.87 32.51
N PHE A 12 -20.12 -31.55 32.60
CA PHE A 12 -18.97 -30.64 32.63
C PHE A 12 -18.23 -30.87 33.96
N THR A 13 -17.05 -31.48 33.89
CA THR A 13 -16.19 -31.73 35.05
C THR A 13 -15.67 -30.40 35.62
N THR A 14 -15.67 -30.31 36.94
CA THR A 14 -15.29 -29.15 37.76
C THR A 14 -13.81 -28.74 37.65
N THR A 15 -13.00 -29.46 36.87
CA THR A 15 -11.58 -29.14 36.66
C THR A 15 -11.33 -27.99 35.67
N SER A 16 -12.33 -27.57 34.89
CA SER A 16 -12.20 -26.44 33.94
C SER A 16 -12.19 -25.05 34.60
N TRP A 17 -12.82 -24.91 35.78
CA TRP A 17 -12.95 -23.62 36.46
C TRP A 17 -11.65 -23.12 37.11
N ASN A 18 -10.73 -24.03 37.45
CA ASN A 18 -9.46 -23.65 38.07
C ASN A 18 -8.46 -23.00 37.09
N CYS A 19 -8.67 -23.12 35.77
CA CYS A 19 -7.88 -22.37 34.77
C CYS A 19 -8.35 -20.92 34.59
N LEU A 20 -9.60 -20.61 34.93
CA LEU A 20 -10.17 -19.26 34.75
C LEU A 20 -9.88 -18.33 35.93
N GLN A 21 -9.61 -18.88 37.13
CA GLN A 21 -9.29 -18.08 38.31
C GLN A 21 -7.82 -17.64 38.42
N SER A 22 -6.91 -18.18 37.61
CA SER A 22 -5.49 -17.76 37.62
C SER A 22 -5.14 -16.67 36.61
N MET A 23 -6.08 -16.22 35.78
CA MET A 23 -5.93 -15.02 34.93
C MET A 23 -6.49 -13.78 35.63
N GLN A 24 -5.96 -13.44 36.81
CA GLN A 24 -6.03 -12.06 37.28
C GLN A 24 -5.03 -11.24 36.46
N VAL A 25 -5.50 -10.74 35.31
CA VAL A 25 -4.73 -9.77 34.51
C VAL A 25 -4.62 -8.48 35.34
N PRO A 26 -3.40 -7.99 35.61
CA PRO A 26 -3.20 -6.71 36.29
C PRO A 26 -4.01 -5.61 35.60
N ALA A 27 -4.67 -4.74 36.39
CA ALA A 27 -5.43 -3.61 35.84
C ALA A 27 -4.58 -2.70 34.94
N ASP A 28 -3.27 -2.68 35.21
CA ASP A 28 -2.26 -1.89 34.50
C ASP A 28 -2.07 -2.36 33.05
N ASP A 29 -2.19 -3.68 32.79
CA ASP A 29 -2.02 -4.26 31.46
C ASP A 29 -3.19 -3.92 30.53
N VAL A 30 -4.42 -3.96 31.06
CA VAL A 30 -5.62 -3.60 30.30
C VAL A 30 -5.59 -2.13 29.89
N LEU A 31 -5.12 -1.25 30.78
CA LEU A 31 -5.01 0.18 30.48
C LEU A 31 -3.96 0.45 29.40
N LYS A 32 -2.86 -0.32 29.42
CA LYS A 32 -1.81 -0.27 28.41
C LYS A 32 -2.35 -0.66 27.03
N ASP A 33 -3.05 -1.79 26.90
CA ASP A 33 -3.60 -2.23 25.61
C ASP A 33 -4.60 -1.22 25.02
N ILE A 34 -5.45 -0.61 25.87
CA ILE A 34 -6.39 0.44 25.46
C ILE A 34 -5.63 1.67 24.95
N TRP A 35 -4.54 2.05 25.63
CA TRP A 35 -3.71 3.18 25.23
C TRP A 35 -3.03 2.93 23.87
N GLU A 36 -2.45 1.74 23.69
CA GLU A 36 -1.80 1.33 22.44
C GLU A 36 -2.78 1.35 21.26
N SER A 37 -4.00 0.84 21.47
CA SER A 37 -5.07 0.89 20.46
C SER A 37 -5.46 2.32 20.10
N ARG A 38 -5.57 3.24 21.08
CA ARG A 38 -5.87 4.65 20.80
C ARG A 38 -4.78 5.33 20.00
N VAL A 39 -3.51 5.10 20.36
CA VAL A 39 -2.37 5.62 19.60
C VAL A 39 -2.45 5.14 18.15
N ALA A 40 -2.71 3.86 17.92
CA ALA A 40 -2.89 3.34 16.57
C ALA A 40 -4.02 4.04 15.80
N SER A 41 -5.19 4.23 16.41
CA SER A 41 -6.29 4.97 15.78
C SER A 41 -5.91 6.41 15.43
N TYR A 42 -5.19 7.12 16.31
CA TYR A 42 -4.74 8.49 16.01
C TYR A 42 -3.78 8.53 14.83
N VAL A 43 -2.85 7.57 14.74
CA VAL A 43 -1.92 7.51 13.61
C VAL A 43 -2.68 7.23 12.31
N TRP A 44 -3.65 6.30 12.30
CA TRP A 44 -4.51 6.04 11.14
C TRP A 44 -5.29 7.28 10.70
N VAL A 45 -5.92 7.98 11.64
CA VAL A 45 -6.63 9.25 11.35
C VAL A 45 -5.67 10.30 10.80
N SER A 46 -4.45 10.41 11.32
CA SER A 46 -3.46 11.35 10.81
C SER A 46 -3.04 11.05 9.37
N GLY A 47 -2.84 9.77 9.02
CA GLY A 47 -2.57 9.35 7.66
C GLY A 47 -3.72 9.68 6.71
N LEU A 48 -4.96 9.41 7.13
CA LEU A 48 -6.16 9.76 6.36
C LEU A 48 -6.28 11.27 6.14
N VAL A 49 -6.02 12.08 7.17
CA VAL A 49 -6.07 13.55 7.07
C VAL A 49 -5.01 14.07 6.10
N LEU A 50 -3.78 13.54 6.14
CA LEU A 50 -2.73 13.90 5.18
C LEU A 50 -3.15 13.59 3.73
N LEU A 51 -3.74 12.42 3.51
CA LEU A 51 -4.26 12.02 2.19
C LEU A 51 -5.39 12.93 1.71
N ALA A 52 -6.32 13.27 2.61
CA ALA A 52 -7.40 14.19 2.30
C ALA A 52 -6.86 15.59 1.97
N CYS A 53 -5.91 16.11 2.76
CA CYS A 53 -5.27 17.40 2.51
C CYS A 53 -4.51 17.44 1.18
N ASP A 54 -3.76 16.39 0.83
CA ASP A 54 -3.07 16.29 -0.45
C ASP A 54 -4.05 16.28 -1.62
N THR A 55 -5.11 15.48 -1.52
CA THR A 55 -6.19 15.40 -2.53
C THR A 55 -6.88 16.76 -2.71
N ILE A 56 -7.22 17.44 -1.61
CA ILE A 56 -7.87 18.76 -1.66
C ILE A 56 -6.92 19.83 -2.22
N SER A 57 -5.62 19.74 -1.93
CA SER A 57 -4.63 20.74 -2.38
C SER A 57 -4.26 20.58 -3.87
N THR A 58 -4.35 19.36 -4.39
CA THR A 58 -4.09 19.07 -5.81
C THR A 58 -5.32 19.37 -6.68
N PHE A 59 -6.53 19.20 -6.14
CA PHE A 59 -7.79 19.37 -6.86
C PHE A 59 -7.95 20.72 -7.62
N PRO A 60 -7.60 21.90 -7.07
CA PRO A 60 -7.79 23.18 -7.78
C PRO A 60 -6.90 23.33 -9.01
N ARG A 61 -5.70 22.75 -9.00
CA ARG A 61 -4.79 22.79 -10.15
C ARG A 61 -5.34 21.96 -11.30
N GLU A 62 -5.97 20.83 -10.97
CA GLU A 62 -6.66 19.98 -11.94
C GLU A 62 -7.99 20.60 -12.40
N ALA A 63 -8.74 21.24 -11.50
CA ALA A 63 -9.97 21.99 -11.79
C ALA A 63 -9.76 23.12 -12.81
N ALA A 64 -8.61 23.79 -12.77
CA ALA A 64 -8.28 24.85 -13.71
C ALA A 64 -8.07 24.34 -15.15
N TYR A 65 -7.70 23.07 -15.34
CA TYR A 65 -7.63 22.46 -16.67
C TYR A 65 -9.03 22.19 -17.23
N PHE A 66 -10.01 21.83 -16.39
CA PHE A 66 -11.39 21.58 -16.81
C PHE A 66 -12.16 22.83 -17.25
N ASN A 67 -11.82 24.01 -16.71
CA ASN A 67 -12.52 25.26 -17.03
C ASN A 67 -11.98 25.97 -18.29
N LYS A 68 -11.02 25.39 -19.02
CA LYS A 68 -10.71 25.90 -20.36
C LYS A 68 -11.82 25.47 -21.33
N PRO A 69 -12.48 26.41 -22.03
CA PRO A 69 -13.52 26.08 -23.00
C PRO A 69 -12.91 25.23 -24.11
N MET A 70 -13.16 23.94 -24.00
CA MET A 70 -12.67 22.90 -24.87
C MET A 70 -13.50 22.95 -26.15
N ASN A 71 -12.99 23.66 -27.16
CA ASN A 71 -13.55 23.62 -28.49
C ASN A 71 -13.34 22.21 -29.07
N ALA A 72 -14.36 21.37 -28.86
CA ALA A 72 -14.76 20.23 -29.67
C ALA A 72 -13.64 19.47 -30.40
N SER A 73 -12.92 18.59 -29.71
CA SER A 73 -12.71 17.21 -30.19
C SER A 73 -12.01 16.37 -29.12
N SER A 74 -12.44 15.10 -29.05
CA SER A 74 -11.73 13.97 -28.46
C SER A 74 -11.95 13.67 -26.96
N ASP A 75 -12.96 12.82 -26.75
CA ASP A 75 -13.23 11.73 -25.76
C ASP A 75 -12.24 11.33 -24.65
N THR A 76 -11.10 12.00 -24.46
CA THR A 76 -9.97 11.49 -23.66
C THR A 76 -10.00 11.96 -22.19
N ASP A 77 -10.79 12.97 -21.86
CA ASP A 77 -10.74 13.64 -20.55
C ASP A 77 -11.56 12.94 -19.44
N SER A 78 -12.37 11.94 -19.78
CA SER A 78 -13.19 11.21 -18.80
C SER A 78 -12.39 10.20 -17.94
N GLU A 79 -11.24 9.73 -18.43
CA GLU A 79 -10.48 8.67 -17.74
C GLU A 79 -9.75 9.15 -16.49
N VAL A 80 -9.22 10.38 -16.47
CA VAL A 80 -8.40 10.88 -15.35
C VAL A 80 -9.26 11.13 -14.11
N ILE A 81 -10.42 11.78 -14.28
CA ILE A 81 -11.42 11.98 -13.22
C ILE A 81 -11.89 10.63 -12.66
N GLN A 82 -12.01 9.60 -13.52
CA GLN A 82 -12.46 8.29 -13.08
C GLN A 82 -11.40 7.52 -12.29
N ARG A 83 -10.11 7.78 -12.52
CA ARG A 83 -9.01 7.18 -11.72
C ARG A 83 -8.93 7.78 -10.32
N TYR A 84 -9.05 9.10 -10.19
CA TYR A 84 -9.08 9.76 -8.87
C TYR A 84 -10.30 9.39 -8.04
N LYS A 85 -11.48 9.33 -8.68
CA LYS A 85 -12.70 8.83 -8.02
C LYS A 85 -12.53 7.40 -7.54
N ARG A 86 -11.87 6.51 -8.30
CA ARG A 86 -11.62 5.12 -7.84
C ARG A 86 -10.66 5.04 -6.67
N LEU A 87 -9.59 5.85 -6.64
CA LEU A 87 -8.61 5.82 -5.55
C LEU A 87 -9.20 6.40 -4.25
N SER A 88 -9.88 7.54 -4.35
CA SER A 88 -10.61 8.15 -3.22
C SER A 88 -11.73 7.24 -2.70
N LEU A 89 -12.49 6.62 -3.61
CA LEU A 89 -13.53 5.66 -3.25
C LEU A 89 -12.92 4.42 -2.58
N TYR A 90 -11.74 3.95 -3.02
CA TYR A 90 -11.07 2.80 -2.41
C TYR A 90 -10.70 3.09 -0.95
N VAL A 91 -10.14 4.27 -0.65
CA VAL A 91 -9.81 4.69 0.73
C VAL A 91 -11.08 4.83 1.58
N LEU A 92 -12.13 5.45 1.04
CA LEU A 92 -13.40 5.59 1.75
C LEU A 92 -14.08 4.24 2.02
N ILE A 93 -14.08 3.34 1.04
CA ILE A 93 -14.62 1.97 1.21
C ILE A 93 -13.83 1.22 2.28
N GLN A 94 -12.50 1.32 2.31
CA GLN A 94 -11.71 0.68 3.38
C GLN A 94 -12.11 1.24 4.76
N SER A 95 -12.24 2.55 4.91
CA SER A 95 -12.62 3.16 6.19
C SER A 95 -14.04 2.78 6.67
N GLU A 96 -14.99 2.68 5.74
CA GLU A 96 -16.38 2.30 6.06
C GLU A 96 -16.50 0.79 6.36
N LEU A 97 -15.71 -0.04 5.67
CA LEU A 97 -15.61 -1.46 5.99
C LEU A 97 -15.07 -1.62 7.41
N ASP A 98 -13.92 -1.04 7.73
CA ASP A 98 -13.31 -1.17 9.07
C ASP A 98 -14.28 -0.75 10.18
N TYR A 99 -15.02 0.34 9.97
CA TYR A 99 -16.02 0.80 10.95
C TYR A 99 -17.19 -0.18 11.09
N SER A 100 -17.73 -0.70 9.99
CA SER A 100 -18.85 -1.65 9.99
C SER A 100 -18.48 -3.00 10.64
N TRP A 101 -17.22 -3.44 10.49
CA TRP A 101 -16.77 -4.75 10.97
C TRP A 101 -16.49 -4.81 12.48
N THR A 102 -16.35 -3.67 13.18
CA THR A 102 -16.17 -3.63 14.66
C THR A 102 -17.37 -4.21 15.45
N ARG A 103 -18.54 -4.34 14.82
CA ARG A 103 -19.74 -4.94 15.47
C ARG A 103 -19.84 -6.46 15.33
N LEU A 104 -18.82 -7.14 14.83
CA LEU A 104 -18.85 -8.58 14.64
C LEU A 104 -18.70 -9.36 15.94
N THR A 105 -19.72 -10.15 16.29
CA THR A 105 -19.70 -11.06 17.46
C THR A 105 -19.34 -12.50 17.09
N SER A 106 -19.25 -12.85 15.80
CA SER A 106 -19.01 -14.23 15.35
C SER A 106 -17.54 -14.46 15.00
N LEU A 107 -16.94 -15.50 15.59
CA LEU A 107 -15.55 -15.92 15.38
C LEU A 107 -15.23 -16.20 13.90
N GLN A 108 -16.14 -16.83 13.17
CA GLN A 108 -15.93 -17.14 11.74
C GLN A 108 -15.80 -15.87 10.90
N ARG A 109 -16.56 -14.85 11.30
CA ARG A 109 -16.61 -13.53 10.68
C ARG A 109 -15.33 -12.74 11.00
N CYS A 110 -14.81 -12.84 12.23
CA CYS A 110 -13.49 -12.32 12.60
C CYS A 110 -12.35 -12.91 11.76
N ARG A 111 -12.37 -14.24 11.56
CA ARG A 111 -11.35 -14.93 10.75
C ARG A 111 -11.37 -14.48 9.30
N LEU A 112 -12.56 -14.34 8.72
CA LEU A 112 -12.73 -13.84 7.36
C LEU A 112 -12.24 -12.39 7.23
N PHE A 113 -12.53 -11.55 8.24
CA PHE A 113 -12.07 -10.17 8.28
C PHE A 113 -10.54 -10.08 8.25
N PHE A 114 -9.82 -10.79 9.14
CA PHE A 114 -8.36 -10.78 9.12
C PHE A 114 -7.78 -11.33 7.83
N TRP A 115 -8.41 -12.35 7.23
CA TRP A 115 -8.02 -12.85 5.92
C TRP A 115 -8.17 -11.79 4.83
N PHE A 116 -9.31 -11.10 4.80
CA PHE A 116 -9.58 -10.03 3.84
C PHE A 116 -8.64 -8.84 4.05
N ASN A 117 -8.41 -8.44 5.30
CA ASN A 117 -7.51 -7.35 5.63
C ASN A 117 -6.07 -7.67 5.20
N VAL A 118 -5.53 -8.85 5.54
CA VAL A 118 -4.18 -9.26 5.12
C VAL A 118 -4.04 -9.37 3.59
N THR A 119 -5.07 -9.80 2.87
CA THR A 119 -5.00 -9.99 1.40
C THR A 119 -5.25 -8.72 0.60
N VAL A 120 -6.35 -8.02 0.89
CA VAL A 120 -6.87 -6.91 0.09
C VAL A 120 -6.63 -5.57 0.78
N GLY A 121 -6.78 -5.51 2.11
CA GLY A 121 -6.63 -4.28 2.90
C GLY A 121 -5.17 -3.90 3.20
N SER A 122 -4.25 -4.85 3.11
CA SER A 122 -2.86 -4.64 3.51
C SER A 122 -2.12 -3.72 2.54
N ASN A 123 -1.18 -2.96 3.10
CA ASN A 123 -0.16 -2.21 2.35
C ASN A 123 0.57 -3.03 1.30
N THR A 124 0.58 -4.36 1.43
CA THR A 124 1.12 -5.28 0.43
C THR A 124 0.50 -5.06 -0.95
N ALA A 125 -0.83 -4.92 -1.04
CA ALA A 125 -1.51 -4.73 -2.33
C ALA A 125 -1.13 -3.39 -2.97
N LEU A 126 -1.12 -2.32 -2.18
CA LEU A 126 -0.70 -0.99 -2.63
C LEU A 126 0.75 -0.97 -3.10
N LEU A 127 1.64 -1.61 -2.34
CA LEU A 127 3.05 -1.71 -2.68
C LEU A 127 3.27 -2.47 -3.98
N THR A 128 2.52 -3.55 -4.23
CA THR A 128 2.57 -4.31 -5.49
C THR A 128 2.09 -3.48 -6.67
N ILE A 129 1.05 -2.67 -6.50
CA ILE A 129 0.58 -1.73 -7.53
C ILE A 129 1.67 -0.70 -7.83
N VAL A 130 2.29 -0.11 -6.80
CA VAL A 130 3.38 0.87 -6.96
C VAL A 130 4.58 0.24 -7.67
N ASN A 131 4.99 -0.97 -7.29
CA ASN A 131 6.08 -1.70 -7.95
C ASN A 131 5.75 -2.03 -9.41
N ALA A 132 4.50 -2.40 -9.73
CA ALA A 132 4.07 -2.62 -11.10
C ALA A 132 4.19 -1.34 -11.95
N ILE A 133 3.77 -0.19 -11.41
CA ILE A 133 3.91 1.12 -12.07
C ILE A 133 5.39 1.45 -12.31
N LEU A 134 6.25 1.19 -11.32
CA LEU A 134 7.69 1.40 -11.44
C LEU A 134 8.32 0.52 -12.53
N VAL A 135 7.94 -0.76 -12.62
CA VAL A 135 8.39 -1.68 -13.66
C VAL A 135 8.01 -1.17 -15.05
N VAL A 136 6.76 -0.75 -15.25
CA VAL A 136 6.29 -0.20 -16.52
C VAL A 136 7.08 1.06 -16.91
N ARG A 137 7.35 1.95 -15.95
CA ARG A 137 8.14 3.18 -16.18
C ARG A 137 9.58 2.87 -16.55
N LEU A 138 10.22 1.96 -15.83
CA LEU A 138 11.57 1.51 -16.13
C LEU A 138 11.64 0.90 -17.53
N TYR A 139 10.66 0.07 -17.90
CA TYR A 139 10.60 -0.50 -19.24
C TYR A 139 10.55 0.58 -20.34
N ALA A 140 9.71 1.60 -20.17
CA ALA A 140 9.65 2.74 -21.09
C ALA A 140 10.97 3.53 -21.14
N LEU A 141 11.62 3.75 -19.99
CA LEU A 141 12.89 4.47 -19.88
C LEU A 141 14.05 3.73 -20.57
N TYR A 142 14.00 2.41 -20.59
CA TYR A 142 14.97 1.55 -21.28
C TYR A 142 14.65 1.34 -22.77
N GLY A 143 13.78 2.16 -23.35
CA GLY A 143 13.51 2.16 -24.79
C GLY A 143 12.91 0.84 -25.28
N HIS A 144 12.03 0.23 -24.48
CA HIS A 144 11.33 -1.01 -24.83
C HIS A 144 12.22 -2.25 -25.05
N SER A 145 13.42 -2.26 -24.47
CA SER A 145 14.32 -3.42 -24.48
C SER A 145 13.67 -4.67 -23.86
N VAL A 146 13.43 -5.72 -24.66
CA VAL A 146 12.84 -6.99 -24.20
C VAL A 146 13.72 -7.69 -23.16
N LYS A 147 15.04 -7.51 -23.23
CA LYS A 147 15.99 -8.08 -22.24
C LYS A 147 15.76 -7.47 -20.86
N VAL A 148 15.56 -6.16 -20.80
CA VAL A 148 15.29 -5.45 -19.54
C VAL A 148 13.90 -5.79 -19.03
N LEU A 149 12.90 -5.89 -19.93
CA LEU A 149 11.55 -6.32 -19.55
C LEU A 149 11.56 -7.71 -18.89
N SER A 150 12.24 -8.69 -19.50
CA SER A 150 12.35 -10.04 -18.96
C SER A 150 12.98 -10.06 -17.57
N PHE A 151 14.03 -9.25 -17.36
CA PHE A 151 14.67 -9.09 -16.06
C PHE A 151 13.72 -8.46 -15.02
N LEU A 152 13.05 -7.35 -15.36
CA LEU A 152 12.12 -6.67 -14.46
C LEU A 152 10.91 -7.54 -14.11
N VAL A 153 10.34 -8.24 -15.08
CA VAL A 153 9.23 -9.19 -14.88
C VAL A 153 9.66 -10.34 -13.99
N SER A 154 10.90 -10.83 -14.13
CA SER A 154 11.44 -11.88 -13.26
C SER A 154 11.49 -11.43 -11.79
N ILE A 155 12.04 -10.24 -11.52
CA ILE A 155 12.09 -9.69 -10.14
C ILE A 155 10.68 -9.49 -9.59
N PHE A 156 9.81 -8.84 -10.37
CA PHE A 156 8.43 -8.56 -9.96
C PHE A 156 7.62 -9.85 -9.70
N SER A 157 7.81 -10.89 -10.52
CA SER A 157 7.18 -12.19 -10.28
C SER A 157 7.70 -12.87 -9.01
N GLY A 158 8.99 -12.73 -8.70
CA GLY A 158 9.58 -13.20 -7.45
C GLY A 158 8.99 -12.48 -6.23
N GLU A 159 8.81 -11.16 -6.30
CA GLU A 159 8.13 -10.38 -5.26
C GLU A 159 6.69 -10.87 -5.05
N ILE A 160 5.91 -11.04 -6.12
CA ILE A 160 4.54 -11.56 -6.04
C ILE A 160 4.51 -12.96 -5.41
N ALA A 161 5.42 -13.85 -5.79
CA ALA A 161 5.46 -15.20 -5.25
C ALA A 161 5.76 -15.20 -3.74
N VAL A 162 6.71 -14.38 -3.28
CA VAL A 162 7.04 -14.23 -1.85
C VAL A 162 5.89 -13.59 -1.08
N GLN A 163 5.21 -12.60 -1.65
CA GLN A 163 4.04 -11.99 -1.02
C GLN A 163 2.89 -12.97 -0.88
N ILE A 164 2.56 -13.74 -1.93
CA ILE A 164 1.51 -14.77 -1.86
C ILE A 164 1.85 -15.80 -0.78
N TYR A 165 3.11 -16.26 -0.73
CA TYR A 165 3.58 -17.18 0.29
C TYR A 165 3.40 -16.60 1.71
N THR A 166 3.81 -15.34 1.91
CA THR A 166 3.71 -14.64 3.19
C THR A 166 2.25 -14.48 3.60
N ILE A 167 1.38 -14.06 2.69
CA ILE A 167 -0.07 -13.92 2.91
C ILE A 167 -0.69 -15.25 3.35
N ILE A 168 -0.38 -16.36 2.68
CA ILE A 168 -0.96 -17.67 3.02
C ILE A 168 -0.49 -18.13 4.41
N LYS A 169 0.81 -18.04 4.68
CA LYS A 169 1.39 -18.49 5.95
C LYS A 169 0.96 -17.61 7.12
N PHE A 170 1.11 -16.30 6.96
CA PHE A 170 0.83 -15.31 7.99
C PHE A 170 -0.68 -15.13 8.19
N GLY A 171 -1.46 -15.04 7.11
CA GLY A 171 -2.92 -14.92 7.18
C GLY A 171 -3.57 -16.12 7.87
N SER A 172 -3.09 -17.34 7.61
CA SER A 172 -3.54 -18.53 8.34
C SER A 172 -3.18 -18.47 9.83
N SER A 173 -1.96 -18.02 10.16
CA SER A 173 -1.55 -17.86 11.56
C SER A 173 -2.40 -16.84 12.32
N ILE A 174 -2.64 -15.65 11.73
CA ILE A 174 -3.51 -14.62 12.30
C ILE A 174 -4.94 -15.13 12.49
N ALA A 175 -5.50 -15.77 11.45
CA ALA A 175 -6.87 -16.28 11.52
C ALA A 175 -7.02 -17.33 12.63
N ASN A 176 -6.04 -18.21 12.78
CA ASN A 176 -6.06 -19.25 13.80
C ASN A 176 -5.84 -18.72 15.23
N THR A 177 -5.10 -17.62 15.37
CA THR A 177 -4.84 -16.95 16.67
C THR A 177 -5.85 -15.85 17.00
N SER A 178 -6.87 -15.64 16.15
CA SER A 178 -7.94 -14.68 16.42
C SER A 178 -8.93 -15.21 17.46
N PHE A 179 -9.34 -14.35 18.38
CA PHE A 179 -10.32 -14.65 19.43
C PHE A 179 -11.27 -13.48 19.67
N VAL A 180 -12.46 -13.80 20.21
CA VAL A 180 -13.47 -12.81 20.60
C VAL A 180 -13.33 -12.59 22.11
N PRO A 181 -13.21 -11.34 22.58
CA PRO A 181 -13.17 -11.05 24.01
C PRO A 181 -14.48 -11.47 24.71
N SER A 182 -14.39 -11.86 25.98
CA SER A 182 -15.55 -12.34 26.75
C SER A 182 -16.61 -11.23 26.89
N PRO A 183 -17.92 -11.55 26.82
CA PRO A 183 -18.99 -10.57 27.02
C PRO A 183 -18.97 -10.05 28.46
N GLY A 184 -18.28 -8.94 28.68
CA GLY A 184 -18.04 -8.37 30.01
C GLY A 184 -16.82 -7.45 30.06
N THR A 185 -15.88 -7.61 29.13
CA THR A 185 -14.80 -6.64 28.93
C THR A 185 -15.27 -5.51 28.00
N PRO A 186 -14.91 -4.24 28.25
CA PRO A 186 -15.31 -3.09 27.43
C PRO A 186 -14.65 -3.04 26.04
N ILE A 187 -13.97 -4.12 25.63
CA ILE A 187 -13.26 -4.23 24.35
C ILE A 187 -14.22 -4.89 23.35
N LEU A 188 -14.62 -4.13 22.34
CA LEU A 188 -15.44 -4.61 21.22
C LEU A 188 -14.53 -5.00 20.06
N GLY A 189 -14.93 -6.02 19.29
CA GLY A 189 -14.26 -6.44 18.07
C GLY A 189 -13.44 -7.73 18.22
N CYS A 190 -12.62 -8.00 17.20
CA CYS A 190 -11.82 -9.21 17.09
C CYS A 190 -10.38 -8.91 17.50
N LEU A 191 -9.84 -9.69 18.44
CA LEU A 191 -8.44 -9.58 18.86
C LEU A 191 -7.61 -10.67 18.19
N THR A 192 -6.34 -10.37 17.96
CA THR A 192 -5.37 -11.34 17.45
C THR A 192 -4.04 -11.12 18.15
N ALA A 193 -3.37 -12.20 18.49
CA ALA A 193 -2.03 -12.17 19.08
C ALA A 193 -1.12 -13.09 18.26
N PRO A 194 -0.83 -12.73 17.00
CA PRO A 194 0.02 -13.56 16.17
C PRO A 194 1.43 -13.54 16.74
N ASN A 195 2.07 -14.71 16.78
CA ASN A 195 3.49 -14.80 17.07
C ASN A 195 4.28 -14.25 15.87
N LEU A 196 4.44 -12.92 15.82
CA LEU A 196 5.13 -12.16 14.78
C LEU A 196 6.63 -12.45 14.71
N ARG A 197 7.18 -13.15 15.70
CA ARG A 197 8.60 -13.50 15.79
C ARG A 197 9.04 -14.56 14.77
N GLY A 198 8.16 -14.97 13.85
CA GLY A 198 8.46 -15.94 12.81
C GLY A 198 9.06 -15.31 11.55
N ASP A 199 10.00 -16.01 10.94
CA ASP A 199 10.80 -15.57 9.78
C ASP A 199 9.98 -15.07 8.57
N GLY A 200 8.70 -15.43 8.46
CA GLY A 200 7.89 -15.16 7.27
C GLY A 200 7.69 -13.67 6.95
N VAL A 201 7.38 -12.83 7.94
CA VAL A 201 7.11 -11.39 7.70
C VAL A 201 8.40 -10.68 7.32
N THR A 202 9.49 -10.94 8.06
CA THR A 202 10.81 -10.36 7.77
C THR A 202 11.30 -10.73 6.37
N ILE A 203 11.10 -11.98 5.93
CA ILE A 203 11.46 -12.39 4.56
C ILE A 203 10.71 -11.55 3.51
N GLY A 204 9.41 -11.30 3.71
CA GLY A 204 8.61 -10.46 2.83
C GLY A 204 9.15 -9.02 2.72
N TRP A 205 9.47 -8.40 3.85
CA TRP A 205 10.06 -7.05 3.90
C TRP A 205 11.41 -6.98 3.21
N VAL A 206 12.31 -7.92 3.52
CA VAL A 206 13.65 -7.97 2.95
C VAL A 206 13.59 -8.10 1.43
N VAL A 207 12.77 -9.01 0.90
CA VAL A 207 12.60 -9.18 -0.56
C VAL A 207 12.06 -7.90 -1.20
N SER A 208 11.08 -7.26 -0.57
CA SER A 208 10.52 -5.99 -1.06
C SER A 208 11.54 -4.84 -1.07
N ILE A 209 12.39 -4.75 -0.04
CA ILE A 209 13.45 -3.73 0.03
C ILE A 209 14.49 -3.98 -1.05
N ILE A 210 14.92 -5.23 -1.24
CA ILE A 210 15.90 -5.60 -2.27
C ILE A 210 15.35 -5.22 -3.65
N GLY A 211 14.10 -5.58 -3.96
CA GLY A 211 13.44 -5.21 -5.20
C GLY A 211 13.41 -3.69 -5.43
N ALA A 212 12.95 -2.93 -4.42
CA ALA A 212 12.91 -1.48 -4.47
C ALA A 212 14.30 -0.86 -4.69
N VAL A 213 15.34 -1.34 -4.00
CA VAL A 213 16.71 -0.86 -4.16
C VAL A 213 17.24 -1.14 -5.57
N ILE A 214 16.96 -2.32 -6.13
CA ILE A 214 17.35 -2.64 -7.52
C ILE A 214 16.67 -1.69 -8.51
N TYR A 215 15.34 -1.48 -8.39
CA TYR A 215 14.61 -0.56 -9.26
C TYR A 215 15.12 0.89 -9.12
N PHE A 216 15.50 1.31 -7.91
CA PHE A 216 16.11 2.62 -7.67
C PHE A 216 17.39 2.78 -8.48
N PHE A 217 18.33 1.85 -8.30
CA PHE A 217 19.64 1.94 -8.93
C PHE A 217 19.55 1.85 -10.43
N MET A 218 18.66 1.02 -10.99
CA MET A 218 18.40 0.98 -12.43
C MET A 218 17.87 2.32 -12.94
N THR A 219 16.94 2.95 -12.21
CA THR A 219 16.38 4.26 -12.57
C THR A 219 17.48 5.33 -12.58
N VAL A 220 18.29 5.38 -11.52
CA VAL A 220 19.41 6.34 -11.38
C VAL A 220 20.49 6.09 -12.43
N ALA A 221 20.87 4.84 -12.67
CA ALA A 221 21.90 4.47 -13.64
C ALA A 221 21.49 4.86 -15.06
N LYS A 222 20.24 4.55 -15.46
CA LYS A 222 19.74 4.91 -16.79
C LYS A 222 19.65 6.42 -16.95
N PHE A 223 19.22 7.11 -15.89
CA PHE A 223 19.20 8.56 -15.87
C PHE A 223 20.60 9.16 -16.05
N TYR A 224 21.59 8.65 -15.30
CA TYR A 224 22.97 9.11 -15.42
C TYR A 224 23.52 8.87 -16.82
N GLN A 225 23.26 7.70 -17.42
CA GLN A 225 23.64 7.39 -18.80
C GLN A 225 23.05 8.40 -19.78
N SER A 226 21.75 8.68 -19.71
CA SER A 226 21.08 9.66 -20.57
C SER A 226 21.63 11.07 -20.37
N ALA A 227 21.98 11.46 -19.14
CA ALA A 227 22.59 12.76 -18.85
C ALA A 227 24.02 12.89 -19.40
N VAL A 228 24.82 11.82 -19.34
CA VAL A 228 26.20 11.82 -19.87
C VAL A 228 26.20 11.83 -21.39
N GLU A 229 25.36 11.02 -22.03
CA GLU A 229 25.29 10.93 -23.49
C GLU A 229 24.89 12.27 -24.12
N ALA A 230 23.89 12.94 -23.57
CA ALA A 230 23.48 14.23 -24.08
C ALA A 230 24.49 15.37 -23.77
N ARG A 231 25.38 15.21 -22.76
CA ARG A 231 26.52 16.12 -22.55
C ARG A 231 27.60 15.92 -23.61
N ARG A 232 27.84 14.67 -24.06
CA ARG A 232 28.85 14.36 -25.08
C ARG A 232 28.51 14.94 -26.45
N CYS A 233 27.23 15.07 -26.77
CA CYS A 233 26.78 15.66 -28.04
C CYS A 233 27.00 17.18 -28.16
N GLY A 234 27.67 17.83 -27.20
CA GLY A 234 27.98 19.27 -27.26
C GLY A 234 26.76 20.18 -27.12
N TYR A 235 25.57 19.62 -26.96
CA TYR A 235 24.38 20.38 -26.64
C TYR A 235 24.52 20.93 -25.23
N THR A 236 24.61 22.26 -25.09
CA THR A 236 24.33 22.95 -23.83
C THR A 236 22.91 22.58 -23.42
N MET A 237 22.81 21.56 -22.58
CA MET A 237 21.53 21.01 -22.19
C MET A 237 20.75 22.03 -21.35
N ARG A 238 19.95 22.84 -22.05
CA ARG A 238 18.61 23.11 -21.57
C ARG A 238 17.88 21.77 -21.66
N PHE A 239 18.06 20.93 -20.64
CA PHE A 239 17.11 19.86 -20.41
C PHE A 239 15.72 20.48 -20.51
N PRO A 240 14.78 19.85 -21.25
CA PRO A 240 13.41 20.28 -21.20
C PRO A 240 13.05 20.44 -19.72
N PRO A 241 12.56 21.60 -19.27
CA PRO A 241 12.31 21.85 -17.84
C PRO A 241 11.46 20.74 -17.20
N LEU A 242 10.66 20.07 -18.04
CA LEU A 242 9.86 18.90 -17.75
C LEU A 242 10.66 17.64 -17.41
N ALA A 243 11.74 17.33 -18.14
CA ALA A 243 12.63 16.22 -17.80
C ALA A 243 13.30 16.47 -16.45
N LYS A 244 13.80 17.69 -16.23
CA LYS A 244 14.43 18.08 -14.95
C LYS A 244 13.46 17.95 -13.77
N ALA A 245 12.20 18.36 -13.95
CA ALA A 245 11.16 18.18 -12.94
C ALA A 245 10.84 16.69 -12.72
N PHE A 246 10.65 15.91 -13.79
CA PHE A 246 10.43 14.45 -13.72
C PHE A 246 11.50 13.74 -12.89
N ILE A 247 12.77 14.10 -13.11
CA ILE A 247 13.91 13.49 -12.42
C ILE A 247 13.91 13.92 -10.95
N ARG A 248 13.80 15.23 -10.70
CA ARG A 248 13.83 15.74 -9.33
C ARG A 248 12.72 15.15 -8.48
N ASP A 249 11.51 15.11 -9.04
CA ASP A 249 10.33 14.70 -8.30
C ASP A 249 10.26 13.16 -8.25
N GLY A 250 10.52 12.47 -9.38
CA GLY A 250 10.51 11.01 -9.45
C GLY A 250 11.54 10.32 -8.56
N THR A 251 12.76 10.86 -8.45
CA THR A 251 13.80 10.31 -7.55
C THR A 251 13.48 10.59 -6.09
N VAL A 252 12.91 11.75 -5.76
CA VAL A 252 12.50 12.09 -4.39
C VAL A 252 11.39 11.17 -3.90
N TYR A 253 10.33 10.95 -4.69
CA TYR A 253 9.26 10.01 -4.32
C TYR A 253 9.78 8.59 -4.16
N PHE A 254 10.70 8.16 -5.03
CA PHE A 254 11.32 6.86 -4.92
C PHE A 254 12.12 6.72 -3.62
N LEU A 255 12.93 7.72 -3.29
CA LEU A 255 13.72 7.73 -2.06
C LEU A 255 12.81 7.68 -0.83
N VAL A 256 11.69 8.41 -0.84
CA VAL A 256 10.69 8.37 0.23
C VAL A 256 10.11 6.97 0.39
N ILE A 257 9.77 6.26 -0.69
CA ILE A 257 9.30 4.86 -0.62
C ILE A 257 10.36 3.95 0.00
N VAL A 258 11.62 4.05 -0.44
CA VAL A 258 12.72 3.22 0.11
C VAL A 258 12.93 3.50 1.59
N VAL A 259 12.97 4.78 1.99
CA VAL A 259 13.11 5.16 3.40
C VAL A 259 11.94 4.64 4.24
N ALA A 260 10.72 4.75 3.72
CA ALA A 260 9.54 4.24 4.41
C ALA A 260 9.59 2.71 4.56
N LEU A 261 9.99 1.99 3.51
CA LEU A 261 10.17 0.53 3.54
C LEU A 261 11.21 0.10 4.59
N VAL A 262 12.37 0.76 4.60
CA VAL A 262 13.43 0.49 5.58
C VAL A 262 12.98 0.83 7.00
N ALA A 263 12.29 1.96 7.18
CA ALA A 263 11.75 2.33 8.49
C ALA A 263 10.71 1.32 8.99
N GLY A 264 9.86 0.79 8.09
CA GLY A 264 8.91 -0.28 8.40
C GLY A 264 9.60 -1.57 8.84
N ASP A 265 10.61 -2.02 8.10
CA ASP A 265 11.40 -3.20 8.45
C ASP A 265 12.16 -3.04 9.77
N LEU A 266 12.85 -1.91 9.97
CA LEU A 266 13.51 -1.62 11.25
C LEU A 266 12.51 -1.57 12.41
N SER A 267 11.32 -1.00 12.20
CA SER A 267 10.27 -0.98 13.22
C SER A 267 9.79 -2.40 13.56
N ALA A 268 9.62 -3.26 12.55
CA ALA A 268 9.27 -4.66 12.74
C ALA A 268 10.36 -5.46 13.48
N LEU A 269 11.64 -5.09 13.31
CA LEU A 269 12.77 -5.73 13.99
C LEU A 269 12.97 -5.24 15.43
N PHE A 270 12.82 -3.94 15.68
CA PHE A 270 13.13 -3.35 16.99
C PHE A 270 11.94 -3.29 17.94
N VAL A 271 10.71 -3.24 17.44
CA VAL A 271 9.52 -3.03 18.26
C VAL A 271 8.71 -4.33 18.34
N PRO A 272 8.84 -5.11 19.43
CA PRO A 272 7.97 -6.25 19.65
C PRO A 272 6.54 -5.80 19.97
N GLY A 273 5.56 -6.56 19.49
CA GLY A 273 4.16 -6.39 19.88
C GLY A 273 3.30 -5.64 18.84
N PRO A 274 2.14 -5.11 19.26
CA PRO A 274 1.12 -4.55 18.36
C PRO A 274 1.53 -3.21 17.73
N PHE A 275 2.59 -2.58 18.24
CA PHE A 275 3.13 -1.33 17.70
C PHE A 275 3.66 -1.45 16.27
N VAL A 276 3.90 -2.67 15.78
CA VAL A 276 4.19 -2.93 14.36
C VAL A 276 3.06 -2.39 13.48
N ALA A 277 1.80 -2.36 13.93
CA ALA A 277 0.71 -1.76 13.15
C ALA A 277 0.80 -0.22 13.02
N LEU A 278 1.61 0.47 13.83
CA LEU A 278 1.70 1.93 13.80
C LEU A 278 2.38 2.47 12.54
N TYR A 279 3.26 1.71 11.89
CA TYR A 279 3.93 2.17 10.67
C TYR A 279 3.02 2.05 9.44
N GLU A 280 2.00 1.18 9.47
CA GLU A 280 1.13 0.91 8.33
C GLU A 280 0.48 2.16 7.71
N PRO A 281 -0.14 3.07 8.46
CA PRO A 281 -0.73 4.29 7.90
C PRO A 281 0.31 5.24 7.29
N TRP A 282 1.52 5.31 7.85
CA TRP A 282 2.61 6.12 7.29
C TRP A 282 3.10 5.55 5.97
N MET A 283 3.25 4.22 5.90
CA MET A 283 3.55 3.52 4.65
C MET A 283 2.47 3.76 3.59
N ALA A 284 1.20 3.62 3.96
CA ALA A 284 0.07 3.90 3.06
C ALA A 284 0.13 5.34 2.55
N ALA A 285 0.33 6.31 3.44
CA ALA A 285 0.44 7.72 3.08
C ALA A 285 1.60 7.98 2.11
N SER A 286 2.79 7.44 2.39
CA SER A 286 3.96 7.56 1.51
C SER A 286 3.73 6.93 0.13
N LEU A 287 3.12 5.73 0.09
CA LEU A 287 2.81 5.04 -1.16
C LEU A 287 1.79 5.80 -2.01
N ILE A 288 0.76 6.38 -1.38
CA ILE A 288 -0.26 7.15 -2.10
C ILE A 288 0.33 8.47 -2.61
N VAL A 289 1.08 9.20 -1.79
CA VAL A 289 1.76 10.44 -2.22
C VAL A 289 2.68 10.15 -3.42
N ALA A 290 3.43 9.04 -3.38
CA ALA A 290 4.26 8.64 -4.50
C ALA A 290 3.43 8.26 -5.74
N ALA A 291 2.34 7.51 -5.57
CA ALA A 291 1.44 7.14 -6.67
C ALA A 291 0.78 8.37 -7.34
N LEU A 292 0.38 9.37 -6.54
CA LEU A 292 -0.19 10.63 -7.02
C LEU A 292 0.86 11.48 -7.75
N GLY A 293 2.04 11.63 -7.16
CA GLY A 293 3.18 12.30 -7.81
C GLY A 293 3.51 11.67 -9.15
N TYR A 294 3.42 10.34 -9.24
CA TYR A 294 3.59 9.61 -10.49
C TYR A 294 2.48 9.88 -11.51
N SER A 295 1.22 9.95 -11.11
CA SER A 295 0.10 10.18 -12.04
C SER A 295 0.25 11.53 -12.78
N SER A 296 0.51 12.61 -12.04
CA SER A 296 0.66 13.96 -12.60
C SER A 296 1.78 14.04 -13.66
N ILE A 297 2.85 13.27 -13.44
CA ILE A 297 3.99 13.22 -14.34
C ILE A 297 3.68 12.47 -15.65
N CYS A 298 2.87 11.41 -15.59
CA CYS A 298 2.52 10.61 -16.78
C CYS A 298 1.72 11.44 -17.78
N GLU A 299 0.80 12.26 -17.26
CA GLU A 299 -0.03 13.17 -18.04
C GLU A 299 0.81 14.22 -18.77
N GLN A 300 1.80 14.81 -18.08
CA GLN A 300 2.73 15.74 -18.70
C GLN A 300 3.55 15.12 -19.84
N GLN A 301 3.97 13.86 -19.71
CA GLN A 301 4.71 13.17 -20.78
C GLN A 301 3.83 12.84 -21.98
N LEU A 302 2.59 12.40 -21.76
CA LEU A 302 1.65 12.13 -22.84
C LEU A 302 1.39 13.41 -23.66
N PHE A 303 1.17 14.52 -22.94
CA PHE A 303 0.95 15.83 -23.53
C PHE A 303 2.17 16.33 -24.31
N THR A 304 3.38 16.11 -23.79
CA THR A 304 4.62 16.52 -24.47
C THR A 304 4.90 15.68 -25.71
N LYS A 305 4.62 14.37 -25.69
CA LYS A 305 4.75 13.52 -26.88
C LYS A 305 3.72 13.89 -27.95
N ALA A 306 2.49 14.22 -27.54
CA ALA A 306 1.48 14.75 -28.46
C ALA A 306 1.97 16.06 -29.10
N LEU A 307 2.44 17.02 -28.29
CA LEU A 307 3.00 18.28 -28.79
C LEU A 307 4.23 18.08 -29.70
N SER A 308 5.13 17.16 -29.36
CA SER A 308 6.30 16.87 -30.19
C SER A 308 5.91 16.18 -31.50
N ALA A 309 4.91 15.30 -31.50
CA ALA A 309 4.39 14.69 -32.71
C ALA A 309 3.70 15.72 -33.61
N THR A 310 2.92 16.65 -33.02
CA THR A 310 2.29 17.77 -33.75
C THR A 310 3.34 18.75 -34.30
N LEU A 311 4.38 19.08 -33.53
CA LEU A 311 5.47 19.94 -34.00
C LEU A 311 6.29 19.27 -35.11
N CYS A 312 6.58 17.98 -35.01
CA CYS A 312 7.22 17.24 -36.09
C CYS A 312 6.34 17.15 -37.34
N LEU A 313 5.02 16.95 -37.18
CA LEU A 313 4.09 16.95 -38.32
C LEU A 313 4.01 18.31 -39.01
N ASN A 314 3.98 19.41 -38.25
CA ASN A 314 3.99 20.76 -38.83
C ASN A 314 5.33 21.09 -39.51
N LEU A 315 6.46 20.66 -38.94
CA LEU A 315 7.78 20.83 -39.56
C LEU A 315 7.95 19.96 -40.82
N CYS A 316 7.25 18.84 -40.93
CA CYS A 316 7.21 18.02 -42.14
C CYS A 316 6.20 18.51 -43.18
N TYR A 317 5.28 19.42 -42.84
CA TYR A 317 4.28 19.96 -43.77
C TYR A 317 4.75 21.26 -44.46
N GLU A 318 5.78 21.91 -43.91
CA GLU A 318 6.41 23.12 -44.51
C GLU A 318 7.58 22.82 -45.46
N TYR A 319 7.85 21.55 -45.77
CA TYR A 319 8.85 21.10 -46.76
C TYR A 319 8.23 20.16 -47.79
#